data_AF-A0A534CYX5-F1
#
_entry.id   AF-A0A534CYX5-F1
#
_cell.length_a   1.000
_cell.length_b   1.000
_cell.length_c   1.000
_cell.angle_alpha   90.00
_cell.angle_beta   90.00
_cell.angle_gamma   90.00
#
_symmetry.space_group_name_H-M   'P 1'
#
loop_
_entity.id
_entity.type
_entity.pdbx_description
1 polymer ?
#
loop_
_entity_poly.entity_id
_entity_poly.type
_entity_poly.pdbx_seq_one_letter_code
_entity_poly.pdbx_strand_id
1 'polypeptide(L)'
;MEPTDTSHPDYYHRVVDCQWACPAHTDVPEYIRLIAQGRFTDAYMVNRESNVFPGILGRVCDRPCEPACRRGRIEQKPVAICRLKRVAADHREDVTSRLPKVPR
;
A
#
# COMPACT_ATOMS: atom_id res chain seq x y z
N MET A 1 -15.32 -21.61 -8.75
CA MET A 1 -15.15 -20.44 -7.88
C MET A 1 -16.54 -19.97 -7.53
N GLU A 2 -16.93 -20.06 -6.26
CA GLU A 2 -18.27 -19.63 -5.86
C GLU A 2 -18.37 -18.10 -5.90
N PRO A 3 -19.56 -17.53 -6.23
CA PRO A 3 -19.78 -16.10 -6.18
C PRO A 3 -19.58 -15.55 -4.77
N THR A 4 -18.98 -14.36 -4.71
CA THR A 4 -18.81 -13.59 -3.48
C THR A 4 -20.17 -13.20 -2.88
N ASP A 5 -20.40 -13.59 -1.62
CA ASP A 5 -21.53 -13.09 -0.83
C ASP A 5 -21.29 -11.62 -0.44
N THR A 6 -22.23 -10.75 -0.81
CA THR A 6 -22.17 -9.28 -0.64
C THR A 6 -23.07 -8.77 0.49
N SER A 7 -23.77 -9.67 1.19
CA SER A 7 -24.72 -9.33 2.26
C SER A 7 -24.03 -8.77 3.52
N HIS A 8 -22.74 -9.04 3.70
CA HIS A 8 -21.94 -8.54 4.83
C HIS A 8 -20.80 -7.62 4.35
N PRO A 9 -20.82 -6.31 4.67
CA PRO A 9 -19.83 -5.36 4.18
C PRO A 9 -18.40 -5.65 4.70
N ASP A 10 -18.28 -6.37 5.81
CA ASP A 10 -17.00 -6.86 6.33
C ASP A 10 -16.24 -7.74 5.33
N TYR A 11 -16.97 -8.36 4.39
CA TYR A 11 -16.39 -9.13 3.30
C TYR A 11 -15.43 -8.27 2.47
N TYR A 12 -15.80 -7.02 2.14
CA TYR A 12 -14.99 -6.14 1.28
C TYR A 12 -13.62 -5.82 1.89
N HIS A 13 -13.51 -5.77 3.21
CA HIS A 13 -12.23 -5.61 3.91
C HIS A 13 -11.34 -6.86 3.84
N ARG A 14 -11.92 -8.07 3.71
CA ARG A 14 -11.17 -9.31 3.45
C ARG A 14 -10.79 -9.52 1.99
N VAL A 15 -11.36 -8.77 1.05
CA VAL A 15 -11.07 -8.95 -0.40
C VAL A 15 -9.63 -8.54 -0.75
N VAL A 16 -9.03 -7.65 0.04
CA VAL A 16 -7.68 -7.14 -0.20
C VAL A 16 -6.68 -7.79 0.77
N ASP A 17 -6.33 -9.04 0.49
CA ASP A 17 -5.41 -9.85 1.31
C ASP A 17 -4.11 -9.11 1.70
N CYS A 18 -3.53 -8.35 0.77
CA CYS A 18 -2.27 -7.64 1.02
C CYS A 18 -2.40 -6.46 1.99
N GLN A 19 -3.54 -5.78 2.02
CA GLN A 19 -3.83 -4.72 2.98
C GLN A 19 -4.15 -5.31 4.35
N TRP A 20 -4.88 -6.42 4.39
CA TRP A 20 -5.19 -7.13 5.62
C TRP A 20 -3.94 -7.72 6.29
N ALA A 21 -3.04 -8.30 5.50
CA ALA A 21 -1.78 -8.85 6.00
C ALA A 21 -0.76 -7.79 6.45
N CYS A 22 -0.97 -6.51 6.09
CA CYS A 22 -0.11 -5.44 6.55
C CYS A 22 -0.51 -5.01 7.97
N PRO A 23 0.40 -5.02 8.97
CA PRO A 23 0.08 -4.57 10.33
C PRO A 23 -0.39 -3.11 10.41
N ALA A 24 0.00 -2.28 9.44
CA ALA A 24 -0.39 -0.88 9.35
C ALA A 24 -1.66 -0.68 8.50
N HIS A 25 -2.26 -1.74 7.95
CA HIS A 25 -3.43 -1.68 7.07
C HIS A 25 -3.33 -0.67 5.92
N THR A 26 -2.12 -0.53 5.36
CA THR A 26 -1.82 0.43 4.30
C THR A 26 -2.62 0.13 3.05
N ASP A 27 -3.13 1.16 2.37
CA ASP A 27 -3.89 1.00 1.12
C ASP A 27 -2.95 0.64 -0.05
N VAL A 28 -2.62 -0.65 -0.13
CA VAL A 28 -1.73 -1.20 -1.16
C VAL A 28 -2.28 -0.96 -2.58
N PRO A 29 -3.55 -1.24 -2.89
CA PRO A 29 -4.10 -1.00 -4.22
C PRO A 29 -4.00 0.46 -4.66
N GLU A 30 -4.33 1.41 -3.79
CA GLU A 30 -4.38 2.81 -4.14
C GLU A 30 -3.00 3.35 -4.51
N TYR A 31 -1.99 3.16 -3.65
CA TYR A 31 -0.67 3.72 -3.94
C TYR A 31 -0.03 3.04 -5.16
N ILE A 32 -0.29 1.76 -5.41
CA ILE A 32 0.19 1.07 -6.63
C ILE A 32 -0.42 1.70 -7.88
N ARG A 33 -1.72 2.03 -7.84
CA ARG A 33 -2.40 2.70 -8.94
C ARG A 33 -1.82 4.10 -9.19
N LEU A 34 -1.50 4.84 -8.13
CA LEU A 34 -0.85 6.15 -8.22
C LEU A 34 0.56 6.05 -8.81
N ILE A 35 1.35 5.05 -8.39
CA ILE A 35 2.66 4.76 -8.99
C ILE A 35 2.53 4.45 -10.48
N ALA A 36 1.55 3.63 -10.88
CA ALA A 36 1.32 3.30 -12.29
C ALA A 36 0.94 4.54 -13.13
N GLN A 37 0.38 5.58 -12.52
CA GLN A 37 0.07 6.86 -13.15
C GLN A 37 1.26 7.86 -13.11
N GLY A 38 2.42 7.46 -12.59
CA GLY A 38 3.57 8.36 -12.39
C GLY A 38 3.39 9.36 -11.23
N ARG A 39 2.32 9.24 -10.44
CA ARG A 39 1.99 10.14 -9.33
C ARG A 39 2.69 9.69 -8.03
N PHE A 40 4.02 9.71 -8.03
CA PHE A 40 4.83 9.19 -6.92
C PHE A 40 4.62 9.96 -5.61
N THR A 41 4.51 11.28 -5.66
CA THR A 41 4.27 12.12 -4.47
C THR A 41 2.92 11.79 -3.83
N ASP A 42 1.87 11.58 -4.64
CA ASP A 42 0.56 11.20 -4.11
C ASP A 42 0.59 9.78 -3.52
N ALA A 43 1.25 8.84 -4.20
CA ALA A 43 1.46 7.48 -3.68
C ALA A 43 2.20 7.49 -2.33
N TYR A 44 3.20 8.37 -2.19
CA TYR A 44 3.91 8.54 -0.93
C TYR A 44 2.99 9.10 0.17
N MET A 45 2.12 10.07 -0.15
CA MET A 45 1.18 10.64 0.81
C MET A 45 0.15 9.62 1.29
N VAL A 46 -0.41 8.81 0.38
CA VAL A 46 -1.32 7.69 0.74
C VAL A 46 -0.64 6.72 1.70
N ASN A 47 0.61 6.32 1.41
CA ASN A 47 1.38 5.48 2.33
C ASN A 47 1.60 6.14 3.70
N ARG A 48 1.71 7.48 3.72
CA ARG A 48 1.96 8.26 4.93
C ARG A 48 0.74 8.32 5.87
N GLU A 49 -0.47 8.18 5.34
CA GLU A 49 -1.71 8.16 6.13
C GLU A 49 -1.70 7.02 7.15
N SER A 50 -1.23 5.84 6.73
CA SER A 50 -1.14 4.67 7.60
C SER A 50 0.19 4.60 8.38
N ASN A 51 1.26 5.21 7.87
CA ASN A 51 2.58 5.15 8.52
C ASN A 51 3.45 6.37 8.22
N VAL A 52 3.92 7.08 9.24
CA VAL A 52 4.71 8.31 9.08
C VAL A 52 6.12 8.12 8.49
N PHE A 53 6.61 6.88 8.34
CA PHE A 53 7.93 6.54 7.77
C PHE A 53 7.87 5.63 6.52
N PRO A 54 7.19 6.03 5.42
CA PRO A 54 7.07 5.17 4.23
C PRO A 54 8.42 4.80 3.61
N GLY A 55 9.36 5.76 3.60
CA GLY A 55 10.68 5.57 2.99
C GLY A 55 11.58 4.58 3.73
N ILE A 56 11.47 4.53 5.07
CA ILE A 56 12.18 3.54 5.88
C ILE A 56 11.55 2.17 5.64
N LEU A 57 10.22 2.06 5.72
CA LEU A 57 9.52 0.80 5.48
C LEU A 57 9.76 0.23 4.08
N GLY A 58 9.89 1.06 3.04
CA GLY A 58 10.27 0.59 1.71
C GLY A 58 11.62 -0.16 1.67
N ARG A 59 12.47 0.00 2.70
CA ARG A 59 13.82 -0.57 2.78
C ARG A 59 13.92 -1.71 3.79
N VAL A 60 13.21 -1.61 4.93
CA VAL A 60 13.34 -2.54 6.07
C VAL A 60 12.12 -3.42 6.31
N CYS A 61 11.00 -3.22 5.60
CA CYS A 61 9.80 -4.00 5.83
C CYS A 61 10.03 -5.50 5.57
N ASP A 62 9.49 -6.34 6.46
CA ASP A 62 9.49 -7.80 6.40
C ASP A 62 8.52 -8.38 5.34
N ARG A 63 7.67 -7.51 4.78
CA ARG A 63 6.79 -7.78 3.62
C ARG A 63 5.74 -8.89 3.85
N PRO A 64 5.02 -8.92 4.98
CA PRO A 64 3.95 -9.92 5.19
C PRO A 64 2.82 -9.83 4.14
N CYS A 65 2.69 -8.68 3.47
CA CYS A 65 1.74 -8.44 2.40
C CYS A 65 2.08 -9.13 1.07
N GLU A 66 3.34 -9.46 0.80
CA GLU A 66 3.75 -10.10 -0.46
C GLU A 66 3.32 -11.58 -0.52
N PRO A 67 3.55 -12.42 0.51
CA PRO A 67 3.02 -13.79 0.55
C PRO A 67 1.48 -13.85 0.49
N ALA A 68 0.80 -12.88 1.09
CA ALA A 68 -0.67 -12.80 1.08
C ALA A 68 -1.25 -12.34 -0.27
N CYS A 69 -0.44 -11.76 -1.15
CA CYS A 69 -0.90 -11.14 -2.39
C CYS A 69 -1.65 -12.13 -3.28
N ARG A 70 -2.90 -11.79 -3.64
CA ARG A 70 -3.75 -12.59 -4.54
C ARG A 70 -3.07 -12.92 -5.88
N ARG A 71 -2.20 -12.03 -6.40
CA ARG A 71 -1.46 -12.27 -7.65
C ARG A 71 -0.55 -13.49 -7.57
N GLY A 72 0.02 -13.77 -6.38
CA GLY A 72 0.81 -14.98 -6.14
C GLY A 72 0.01 -16.27 -6.31
N ARG A 73 -1.31 -16.26 -6.02
CA ARG A 73 -2.19 -17.42 -6.20
C ARG A 73 -2.52 -17.72 -7.67
N ILE A 74 -2.45 -16.71 -8.54
CA ILE A 74 -2.84 -16.82 -9.96
C ILE A 74 -1.60 -16.98 -10.84
N GLU A 75 -0.58 -16.16 -10.66
CA GLU A 75 0.59 -16.06 -11.54
C GLU A 75 1.89 -16.52 -10.88
N GLN A 76 1.80 -17.26 -9.77
CA GLN A 76 2.91 -17.81 -8.96
C GLN A 76 3.86 -16.77 -8.35
N LYS A 77 3.81 -15.50 -8.79
CA LYS A 77 4.67 -14.42 -8.32
C LYS A 77 3.84 -13.27 -7.73
N PRO A 78 4.07 -12.90 -6.46
CA PRO A 78 3.40 -11.76 -5.85
C PRO A 78 3.92 -10.44 -6.43
N VAL A 79 3.13 -9.39 -6.25
CA VAL A 79 3.58 -8.02 -6.55
C VAL A 79 4.69 -7.65 -5.56
N ALA A 80 5.74 -6.98 -6.05
CA ALA A 80 6.84 -6.48 -5.21
C ALA A 80 6.43 -5.20 -4.44
N ILE A 81 5.43 -5.33 -3.57
CA ILE A 81 4.73 -4.27 -2.84
C ILE A 81 5.72 -3.39 -2.05
N CYS A 82 6.69 -4.01 -1.36
CA CYS A 82 7.68 -3.27 -0.58
C CYS A 82 8.61 -2.42 -1.46
N ARG A 83 9.00 -2.96 -2.63
CA ARG A 83 9.86 -2.23 -3.58
C ARG A 83 9.12 -1.05 -4.20
N LEU A 84 7.82 -1.20 -4.50
CA LEU A 84 7.00 -0.09 -4.99
C LEU A 84 6.86 1.02 -3.95
N LYS A 85 6.71 0.67 -2.66
CA LYS A 85 6.74 1.66 -1.57
C LYS A 85 8.06 2.43 -1.53
N ARG A 86 9.19 1.76 -1.74
CA ARG A 86 10.50 2.41 -1.88
C ARG A 86 10.53 3.35 -3.09
N VAL A 87 10.06 2.92 -4.26
CA VAL A 87 10.01 3.76 -5.47
C VAL A 87 9.20 5.02 -5.24
N ALA A 88 8.01 4.92 -4.61
CA ALA A 88 7.21 6.10 -4.27
C ALA A 88 7.98 7.06 -3.35
N ALA A 89 8.74 6.56 -2.38
CA ALA A 89 9.54 7.39 -1.50
C ALA A 89 10.78 7.99 -2.18
N ASP A 90 11.44 7.26 -3.09
CA ASP A 90 12.67 7.69 -3.76
C ASP A 90 12.38 8.71 -4.89
N HIS A 91 11.19 8.67 -5.49
CA HIS A 91 10.77 9.55 -6.58
C HIS A 91 9.77 10.64 -6.18
N ARG A 92 9.44 10.78 -4.89
CA ARG A 92 8.56 11.87 -4.44
C ARG A 92 9.24 13.22 -4.59
N GLU A 93 8.44 14.23 -4.88
CA GLU A 93 8.84 15.63 -4.79
C GLU A 93 8.80 16.12 -3.33
N ASP A 94 9.06 17.40 -3.11
CA ASP A 94 8.89 18.00 -1.79
C ASP A 94 7.43 17.88 -1.32
N VAL A 95 7.26 17.38 -0.10
CA VAL A 95 5.95 17.14 0.53
C VAL A 95 5.66 18.11 1.66
N THR A 96 6.59 19.03 1.99
CA THR A 96 6.50 19.93 3.14
C THR A 96 5.18 20.70 3.19
N SER A 97 4.69 21.17 2.04
CA SER A 97 3.40 21.87 1.89
C SER A 97 2.17 21.01 2.19
N ARG A 98 2.31 19.68 2.13
CA ARG A 98 1.24 18.68 2.36
C ARG A 98 1.29 18.06 3.75
N LEU A 99 2.30 18.39 4.55
CA LEU A 99 2.43 17.86 5.91
C LEU A 99 1.48 18.60 6.87
N PRO A 100 0.93 17.91 7.88
CA PRO A 100 0.14 18.56 8.92
C PRO A 100 0.99 19.60 9.65
N LYS A 101 0.39 20.75 9.97
CA LYS A 101 1.05 21.80 10.75
C LYS A 101 1.25 21.31 12.18
N VAL A 102 2.43 21.58 12.73
CA VAL A 102 2.74 21.27 14.13
C VAL A 102 1.78 22.05 15.02
N PRO A 103 1.05 21.38 15.95
CA PRO A 103 0.25 22.09 16.94
C PRO A 103 1.15 23.02 17.76
N ARG A 104 0.71 24.26 17.97
CA ARG A 104 1.40 25.21 18.87
C ARG A 104 1.14 24.87 20.33
#